data_AF-A0A8S2RXW6-F1
#
_entry.id   AF-A0A8S2RXW6-F1
#
_cell.length_a   1.000
_cell.length_b   1.000
_cell.length_c   1.000
_cell.angle_alpha   90.00
_cell.angle_beta   90.00
_cell.angle_gamma   90.00
#
_symmetry.space_group_name_H-M   'P 1'
#
loop_
_entity.id
_entity.type
_entity.pdbx_description
1 polymer ?
#
loop_
_entity_poly.entity_id
_entity_poly.type
_entity_poly.pdbx_seq_one_letter_code
_entity_poly.pdbx_strand_id
1 'polypeptide(L)'
;INQKRFNEAGDEKKKLYCIYVAIGQKRSTVAQLVKRLTDADAMKYSVIVAATASDAAPLQYLAPYSGCAMGEHFRDTGRHALIIYDDLSKQ
;
A
#
# COMPACT_ATOMS: atom_id res chain seq x y z
N ILE A 1 -0.13 -1.94 10.19
CA ILE A 1 0.06 -2.49 11.56
C ILE A 1 -0.58 -1.57 12.61
N ASN A 2 -0.06 -0.37 12.87
CA ASN A 2 -0.62 0.51 13.93
C ASN A 2 -2.10 0.89 13.73
N GLN A 3 -2.58 0.88 12.48
CA GLN A 3 -3.97 1.19 12.14
C GLN A 3 -4.96 0.07 12.49
N LYS A 4 -4.48 -1.08 12.96
CA LYS A 4 -5.32 -2.23 13.35
C LYS A 4 -6.39 -1.84 14.38
N ARG A 5 -5.98 -1.10 15.43
CA ARG A 5 -6.89 -0.67 16.51
C ARG A 5 -8.09 0.14 16.02
N PHE A 6 -7.88 0.98 15.00
CA PHE A 6 -8.94 1.83 14.45
C PHE A 6 -9.84 1.03 13.50
N ASN A 7 -9.25 0.12 12.73
CA ASN A 7 -9.99 -0.73 11.80
C ASN A 7 -10.83 -1.81 12.52
N GLU A 8 -10.45 -2.23 13.72
CA GLU A 8 -11.20 -3.17 14.56
C GLU A 8 -12.27 -2.51 15.45
N ALA A 9 -12.22 -1.18 15.63
CA ALA A 9 -13.13 -0.45 16.52
C ALA A 9 -14.58 -0.33 16.01
N GLY A 10 -14.91 -0.90 14.84
CA GLY A 10 -16.27 -0.95 14.28
C GLY A 10 -16.81 0.35 13.68
N ASP A 11 -16.11 1.48 13.87
CA ASP A 11 -16.48 2.77 13.30
C ASP A 11 -15.91 2.93 11.88
N GLU A 12 -16.76 2.77 10.86
CA GLU A 12 -16.41 2.90 9.44
C GLU A 12 -15.73 4.25 9.11
N LYS A 13 -16.11 5.35 9.79
CA LYS A 13 -15.52 6.67 9.54
C LYS A 13 -14.10 6.79 10.06
N LYS A 14 -13.68 5.92 10.97
CA LYS A 14 -12.31 5.91 11.53
C LYS A 14 -11.41 4.88 10.87
N LYS A 15 -11.95 4.07 9.94
CA LYS A 15 -11.16 3.11 9.18
C LYS A 15 -10.18 3.85 8.28
N LEU A 16 -8.95 3.33 8.24
CA LEU A 16 -7.88 3.86 7.43
C LEU A 16 -7.30 2.73 6.59
N TYR A 17 -7.50 2.82 5.27
CA TYR A 17 -6.98 1.89 4.29
C TYR A 17 -5.55 2.29 3.91
N CYS A 18 -4.63 1.35 4.00
CA CYS A 18 -3.20 1.60 3.75
C CYS A 18 -2.82 1.09 2.35
N ILE A 19 -2.08 1.88 1.58
CA ILE A 19 -1.57 1.49 0.27
C ILE A 19 -0.05 1.62 0.31
N TYR A 20 0.66 0.52 0.08
CA TYR A 20 2.12 0.53 0.03
C TYR A 20 2.57 0.26 -1.40
N VAL A 21 3.25 1.25 -1.99
CA VAL A 21 3.76 1.20 -3.37
C VAL A 21 5.26 0.92 -3.32
N ALA A 22 5.64 -0.32 -3.62
CA ALA A 22 7.02 -0.77 -3.71
C ALA A 22 7.56 -0.53 -5.14
N ILE A 23 8.54 0.37 -5.27
CA ILE A 23 9.11 0.84 -6.53
C ILE A 23 10.59 0.50 -6.55
N GLY A 24 11.03 -0.29 -7.52
CA GLY A 24 12.43 -0.71 -7.64
C GLY A 24 12.93 -1.52 -6.45
N GLN A 25 12.05 -2.08 -5.63
CA GLN A 25 12.42 -2.89 -4.48
C GLN A 25 12.75 -4.32 -4.89
N LYS A 26 13.61 -5.00 -4.12
CA LYS A 26 13.87 -6.43 -4.32
C LYS A 26 12.59 -7.21 -4.06
N ARG A 27 12.27 -8.18 -4.92
CA ARG A 27 11.09 -9.05 -4.78
C ARG A 27 11.03 -9.74 -3.41
N SER A 28 12.18 -10.15 -2.86
CA SER A 28 12.27 -10.75 -1.52
C SER A 28 11.87 -9.78 -0.40
N THR A 29 12.21 -8.50 -0.50
CA THR A 29 11.80 -7.46 0.45
C THR A 29 10.28 -7.29 0.45
N VAL A 30 9.67 -7.23 -0.75
CA VAL A 30 8.22 -7.14 -0.89
C VAL A 30 7.53 -8.38 -0.31
N ALA A 31 8.04 -9.58 -0.58
CA ALA A 31 7.49 -10.81 -0.04
C ALA A 31 7.57 -10.86 1.50
N GLN A 32 8.67 -10.39 2.09
CA GLN A 32 8.79 -10.29 3.55
C GLN A 32 7.81 -9.27 4.14
N LEU A 33 7.56 -8.15 3.45
CA LEU A 33 6.55 -7.17 3.86
C LEU A 33 5.14 -7.77 3.82
N VAL A 34 4.76 -8.43 2.72
CA VAL A 34 3.47 -9.12 2.57
C VAL A 34 3.28 -10.10 3.73
N LYS A 35 4.30 -10.92 4.02
CA LYS A 35 4.28 -11.88 5.12
C LYS A 35 4.03 -11.18 6.46
N ARG A 36 4.82 -10.15 6.79
CA ARG A 36 4.66 -9.40 8.06
C ARG A 36 3.28 -8.77 8.20
N LEU A 37 2.72 -8.22 7.12
CA LEU A 37 1.39 -7.64 7.14
C LEU A 37 0.31 -8.72 7.26
N THR A 38 0.52 -9.90 6.70
CA THR A 38 -0.39 -11.04 6.84
C THR A 38 -0.38 -11.58 8.27
N ASP A 39 0.81 -11.82 8.83
CA ASP A 39 1.00 -12.31 10.20
C ASP A 39 0.41 -11.34 11.24
N ALA A 40 0.45 -10.03 10.96
CA ALA A 40 -0.14 -8.99 11.81
C ALA A 40 -1.65 -8.77 11.57
N ASP A 41 -2.26 -9.51 10.64
CA ASP A 41 -3.65 -9.35 10.20
C ASP A 41 -3.95 -7.95 9.60
N ALA A 42 -2.92 -7.30 9.07
CA ALA A 42 -2.98 -5.96 8.50
C ALA A 42 -3.36 -5.94 7.02
N MET A 43 -3.23 -7.07 6.32
CA MET A 43 -3.61 -7.17 4.89
C MET A 43 -5.11 -6.92 4.64
N LYS A 44 -5.98 -7.11 5.64
CA LYS A 44 -7.43 -6.84 5.54
C LYS A 44 -7.77 -5.40 5.18
N TYR A 45 -6.89 -4.46 5.53
CA TYR A 45 -7.05 -3.04 5.27
C TYR A 45 -5.84 -2.46 4.54
N SER A 46 -5.01 -3.31 3.92
CA SER A 46 -3.81 -2.88 3.20
C SER A 46 -3.79 -3.40 1.77
N VAL A 47 -3.36 -2.56 0.83
CA VAL A 47 -3.09 -2.89 -0.57
C VAL A 47 -1.60 -2.73 -0.82
N ILE A 48 -0.99 -3.66 -1.56
CA ILE A 48 0.41 -3.56 -1.98
C ILE A 48 0.45 -3.45 -3.50
N VAL A 49 1.01 -2.35 -3.99
CA VAL A 49 1.35 -2.16 -5.40
C VAL A 49 2.84 -2.46 -5.55
N ALA A 50 3.20 -3.43 -6.38
CA ALA A 50 4.58 -3.87 -6.52
C ALA A 50 5.06 -3.71 -7.97
N ALA A 51 6.03 -2.82 -8.17
CA ALA A 51 6.89 -2.76 -9.35
C ALA A 51 8.34 -2.92 -8.88
N THR A 52 8.81 -4.15 -8.90
CA THR A 52 10.10 -4.57 -8.35
C THR A 52 11.28 -4.14 -9.24
N ALA A 53 12.50 -4.24 -8.70
CA ALA A 53 13.73 -3.92 -9.44
C ALA A 53 13.93 -4.74 -10.73
N SER A 54 13.27 -5.90 -10.85
CA SER A 54 13.30 -6.74 -12.04
C SER A 54 12.24 -6.38 -13.08
N ASP A 55 11.28 -5.52 -12.73
CA ASP A 55 10.24 -5.07 -13.65
C ASP A 55 10.74 -3.92 -14.53
N ALA A 56 10.13 -3.75 -15.71
CA ALA A 56 10.52 -2.71 -16.66
C ALA A 56 10.36 -1.30 -16.05
N ALA A 57 11.27 -0.38 -16.41
CA ALA A 57 11.25 1.01 -15.91
C ALA A 57 9.89 1.73 -16.07
N PRO A 58 9.12 1.55 -17.17
CA PRO A 58 7.78 2.14 -17.28
C PRO A 58 6.80 1.67 -16.21
N LEU A 59 6.90 0.42 -15.73
CA LEU A 59 6.05 -0.07 -14.64
C LEU A 59 6.43 0.56 -13.30
N GLN A 60 7.73 0.76 -13.06
CA GLN A 60 8.23 1.45 -11.87
C GLN A 60 7.79 2.92 -11.87
N TYR A 61 7.82 3.57 -13.04
CA TYR A 61 7.29 4.92 -13.23
C TYR A 61 5.78 5.02 -12.99
N LEU A 62 5.00 4.04 -13.47
CA LEU A 62 3.53 4.02 -13.33
C LEU A 62 3.03 3.60 -11.95
N ALA A 63 3.85 2.90 -11.15
CA ALA A 63 3.43 2.35 -9.87
C ALA A 63 2.91 3.40 -8.87
N PRO A 64 3.54 4.58 -8.68
CA PRO A 64 3.00 5.64 -7.82
C PRO A 64 1.61 6.11 -8.26
N TYR A 65 1.40 6.32 -9.56
CA TYR A 65 0.12 6.78 -10.09
C TYR A 65 -0.97 5.73 -9.89
N SER A 66 -0.61 4.45 -10.10
CA SER A 66 -1.53 3.32 -9.87
C SER A 66 -1.94 3.22 -8.40
N GLY A 67 -0.97 3.37 -7.47
CA GLY A 67 -1.26 3.42 -6.04
C GLY A 67 -2.11 4.62 -5.65
N CYS A 68 -1.82 5.79 -6.22
CA CYS A 68 -2.58 7.02 -5.98
C CYS A 68 -4.05 6.82 -6.38
N ALA A 69 -4.31 6.34 -7.59
CA ALA A 69 -5.66 6.08 -8.08
C ALA A 69 -6.45 5.09 -7.18
N MET A 70 -5.78 4.06 -6.65
CA MET A 70 -6.39 3.16 -5.65
C MET A 70 -6.75 3.90 -4.36
N GLY A 71 -5.92 4.85 -3.92
CA GLY A 71 -6.17 5.70 -2.75
C GLY A 71 -7.31 6.68 -2.96
N GLU A 72 -7.38 7.27 -4.15
CA GLU A 72 -8.44 8.20 -4.54
C GLU A 72 -9.81 7.54 -4.49
N HIS A 73 -9.92 6.26 -4.85
CA HIS A 73 -11.18 5.51 -4.69
C HIS A 73 -11.69 5.55 -3.24
N PHE A 74 -10.82 5.36 -2.24
CA PHE A 74 -11.22 5.44 -0.84
C PHE A 74 -11.55 6.88 -0.43
N ARG A 75 -10.73 7.86 -0.84
CA ARG A 75 -10.95 9.28 -0.58
C ARG A 75 -12.32 9.74 -1.10
N ASP A 76 -12.63 9.41 -2.35
CA ASP A 76 -13.80 9.92 -3.08
C ASP A 76 -15.09 9.19 -2.66
N THR A 77 -14.98 8.05 -1.98
CA THR A 77 -16.10 7.31 -1.37
C THR A 77 -16.32 7.63 0.11
N GLY A 78 -15.71 8.72 0.61
CA GLY A 78 -15.91 9.19 1.99
C GLY A 78 -15.15 8.39 3.05
N ARG A 79 -14.12 7.63 2.64
CA ARG A 79 -13.24 6.86 3.51
C ARG A 79 -11.86 7.53 3.61
N HIS A 80 -11.05 7.11 4.56
CA HIS A 80 -9.67 7.60 4.69
C HIS A 80 -8.68 6.60 4.09
N ALA A 81 -7.68 7.12 3.39
CA ALA A 81 -6.56 6.35 2.88
C ALA A 81 -5.22 6.94 3.31
N LEU A 82 -4.25 6.06 3.54
CA LEU A 82 -2.84 6.37 3.73
C LEU A 82 -2.07 5.70 2.60
N ILE A 83 -1.27 6.47 1.87
CA ILE A 83 -0.38 5.93 0.83
C ILE A 83 1.08 6.11 1.23
N ILE A 84 1.90 5.09 0.97
CA ILE A 84 3.35 5.08 1.16
C ILE A 84 4.01 4.75 -0.18
N TYR A 85 4.98 5.56 -0.60
CA TYR A 85 5.81 5.32 -1.77
C TYR A 85 7.23 4.94 -1.34
N ASP A 86 7.69 3.74 -1.72
CA ASP A 86 8.99 3.18 -1.32
C ASP A 86 9.73 2.62 -2.56
N ASP A 87 10.53 3.42 -3.26
CA ASP A 87 10.83 4.83 -2.98
C ASP A 87 10.72 5.70 -4.23
N LEU A 88 10.50 6.99 -4.03
CA LEU A 88 10.38 7.97 -5.12
C LEU A 88 11.74 8.39 -5.70
N SER A 89 12.85 7.98 -5.08
CA SER A 89 14.20 8.31 -5.56
C SER A 89 14.73 7.36 -6.62
N LYS A 90 14.07 6.20 -6.80
CA LYS A 90 14.38 5.20 -7.82
C LYS A 90 13.58 5.39 -9.13
N GLN A 91 12.85 6.50 -9.27
CA GLN A 91 12.31 6.93 -10.57
C GLN A 91 13.39 7.54 -11.45
#